data_AF-A0A6P2NGU7-F1
#
_entry.id   AF-A0A6P2NGU7-F1
#
_cell.length_a   1.000
_cell.length_b   1.000
_cell.length_c   1.000
_cell.angle_alpha   90.00
_cell.angle_beta   90.00
_cell.angle_gamma   90.00
#
_symmetry.space_group_name_H-M   'P 1'
#
loop_
_entity.id
_entity.type
_entity.pdbx_description
1 polymer ?
#
loop_
_entity_poly.entity_id
_entity_poly.type
_entity_poly.pdbx_seq_one_letter_code
_entity_poly.pdbx_strand_id
1 'polypeptide(L)'
;MSRSSSPDRIRVAWELIRASVRHCIPAAYRKPGGLQAPRVPADPSGADVVLAATISAVRAEASVSELENLEGRHLSLATAHFPSVRARIDLIGSRVRKARLHAVRARAHADAAALMFLGGMAHHPGSPLEGLKRHAEQAEQAQILASDLLDISLALERRESSRFSRRR
;
A
#
# COMPACT_ATOMS: atom_id res chain seq x y z
N MET A 1 -8.21 5.59 41.91
CA MET A 1 -8.90 6.23 40.77
C MET A 1 -8.85 5.29 39.59
N SER A 2 -9.98 4.71 39.22
CA SER A 2 -10.09 3.68 38.19
C SER A 2 -9.78 4.26 36.81
N ARG A 3 -8.71 3.77 36.16
CA ARG A 3 -8.41 4.10 34.76
C ARG A 3 -9.46 3.42 33.88
N SER A 4 -10.53 4.13 33.58
CA SER A 4 -11.49 3.73 32.55
C SER A 4 -10.81 3.85 31.18
N SER A 5 -10.07 2.81 30.77
CA SER A 5 -9.69 2.58 29.38
C SER A 5 -10.97 2.23 28.61
N SER A 6 -11.77 3.25 28.30
CA SER A 6 -13.10 3.04 27.72
C SER A 6 -12.97 2.44 26.31
N PRO A 7 -13.63 1.31 26.02
CA PRO A 7 -13.70 0.71 24.68
C PRO A 7 -14.22 1.68 23.61
N ASP A 8 -14.87 2.79 24.01
CA ASP A 8 -15.29 3.85 23.10
C ASP A 8 -14.13 4.58 22.42
N ARG A 9 -12.99 4.77 23.08
CA ARG A 9 -11.84 5.45 22.44
C ARG A 9 -11.22 4.60 21.34
N ILE A 10 -11.18 3.28 21.56
CA ILE A 10 -10.68 2.30 20.60
C ILE A 10 -11.63 2.21 19.40
N ARG A 11 -12.95 2.19 19.65
CA ARG A 11 -13.97 2.21 18.60
C ARG A 11 -13.89 3.49 17.77
N VAL A 12 -13.74 4.66 18.40
CA VAL A 12 -13.61 5.95 17.72
C VAL A 12 -12.33 6.01 16.87
N ALA A 13 -11.19 5.54 17.38
CA ALA A 13 -9.96 5.46 16.62
C ALA A 13 -10.10 4.52 15.41
N TRP A 14 -10.79 3.40 15.57
CA TRP A 14 -11.03 2.44 14.48
C TRP A 14 -12.00 2.95 13.42
N GLU A 15 -13.03 3.71 13.81
CA GLU A 15 -13.92 4.41 12.86
C GLU A 15 -13.18 5.50 12.09
N LEU A 16 -12.29 6.25 12.75
CA LEU A 16 -11.44 7.26 12.09
C LEU A 16 -10.46 6.63 11.10
N ILE A 17 -9.78 5.55 11.49
CA ILE A 17 -8.89 4.79 10.60
C ILE A 17 -9.68 4.25 9.41
N ARG A 18 -10.85 3.63 9.62
CA ARG A 18 -11.71 3.15 8.53
C ARG A 18 -12.21 4.27 7.61
N ALA A 19 -12.62 5.41 8.16
CA ALA A 19 -13.07 6.55 7.39
C ALA A 19 -11.94 7.15 6.53
N SER A 20 -10.74 7.29 7.09
CA SER A 20 -9.55 7.75 6.36
C SER A 20 -9.10 6.76 5.28
N VAL A 21 -9.12 5.45 5.57
CA VAL A 21 -8.80 4.39 4.61
C VAL A 21 -9.78 4.40 3.43
N ARG A 22 -11.08 4.61 3.67
CA ARG A 22 -12.10 4.76 2.61
C ARG A 22 -11.84 5.97 1.70
N HIS A 23 -11.24 7.04 2.22
CA HIS A 23 -10.82 8.20 1.42
C HIS A 23 -9.46 8.02 0.73
N CYS A 24 -8.66 7.04 1.14
CA CYS A 24 -7.37 6.71 0.54
C CYS A 24 -7.47 5.72 -0.64
N ILE A 25 -8.67 5.21 -0.97
CA ILE A 25 -8.94 4.51 -2.23
C ILE A 25 -9.09 5.58 -3.32
N PRO A 26 -8.12 5.78 -4.22
CA PRO A 26 -8.26 6.79 -5.25
C PRO A 26 -9.11 6.22 -6.39
N ALA A 27 -10.28 6.80 -6.60
CA ALA A 27 -10.87 6.89 -7.93
C ALA A 27 -9.85 7.65 -8.81
N ALA A 28 -9.13 6.91 -9.65
CA ALA A 28 -8.30 7.38 -10.75
C ALA A 28 -7.35 8.57 -10.44
N TYR A 29 -6.05 8.27 -10.30
CA TYR A 29 -4.96 9.17 -10.73
C TYR A 29 -5.09 10.65 -10.32
N ARG A 30 -4.80 11.00 -9.06
CA ARG A 30 -4.25 12.34 -8.79
C ARG A 30 -2.72 12.24 -8.83
N LYS A 31 -2.13 12.85 -9.86
CA LYS A 31 -0.68 13.13 -10.02
C LYS A 31 -0.04 13.48 -8.66
N PRO A 32 1.21 13.05 -8.38
CA PRO A 32 1.99 13.67 -7.31
C PRO A 32 2.57 14.98 -7.85
N GLY A 33 1.71 15.98 -8.02
CA GLY A 33 2.14 17.37 -7.97
C GLY A 33 2.14 17.78 -6.50
N GLY A 34 3.26 17.53 -5.80
CA GLY A 34 3.55 18.17 -4.51
C GLY A 34 2.62 17.84 -3.33
N LEU A 35 1.88 16.73 -3.33
CA LEU A 35 1.24 16.25 -2.10
C LEU A 35 2.30 15.53 -1.28
N GLN A 36 2.86 16.26 -0.29
CA GLN A 36 3.68 15.68 0.76
C GLN A 36 2.99 14.41 1.25
N ALA A 37 3.74 13.30 1.29
CA ALA A 37 3.37 12.16 2.11
C ALA A 37 2.90 12.68 3.47
N PRO A 38 1.82 12.14 4.07
CA PRO A 38 1.38 12.59 5.38
C PRO A 38 2.59 12.53 6.31
N ARG A 39 3.16 13.71 6.63
CA ARG A 39 4.34 13.82 7.44
C ARG A 39 3.90 13.40 8.83
N VAL A 40 4.44 12.28 9.28
CA VAL A 40 4.38 11.86 10.67
C VAL A 40 4.79 13.07 11.52
N PRO A 41 4.01 13.48 12.54
CA PRO A 41 4.36 14.59 13.41
C PRO A 41 5.79 14.42 13.97
N ALA A 42 6.47 15.52 14.32
CA ALA A 42 7.82 15.45 14.87
C ALA A 42 7.90 14.52 16.11
N ASP A 43 6.84 14.48 16.91
CA ASP A 43 6.59 13.48 17.96
C ASP A 43 5.26 12.76 17.70
N PRO A 44 5.26 11.64 16.95
CA PRO A 44 4.03 10.94 16.65
C PRO A 44 3.50 10.19 17.85
N SER A 45 2.19 10.24 18.06
CA SER A 45 1.53 9.33 18.98
C SER A 45 1.57 7.91 18.41
N GLY A 46 1.42 6.89 19.26
CA GLY A 46 1.32 5.51 18.80
C GLY A 46 0.16 5.29 17.80
N ALA A 47 -0.93 6.06 17.93
CA ALA A 47 -2.06 6.01 17.00
C ALA A 47 -1.69 6.53 15.61
N ASP A 48 -0.89 7.60 15.54
CA ASP A 48 -0.40 8.16 14.26
C ASP A 48 0.47 7.14 13.52
N VAL A 49 1.33 6.42 14.26
CA VAL A 49 2.21 5.40 13.70
C VAL A 49 1.42 4.19 13.16
N VAL A 50 0.40 3.73 13.90
CA VAL A 50 -0.49 2.65 13.43
C VAL A 50 -1.30 3.07 12.20
N LEU A 51 -1.80 4.31 12.18
CA LEU A 51 -2.49 4.86 11.02
C LEU A 51 -1.56 4.91 9.80
N ALA A 52 -0.32 5.37 9.97
CA ALA A 52 0.68 5.38 8.89
C ALA A 52 0.95 3.98 8.33
N ALA A 53 1.16 2.99 9.20
CA ALA A 53 1.35 1.59 8.77
C ALA A 53 0.14 1.05 7.99
N THR A 54 -1.07 1.38 8.45
CA THR A 54 -2.33 0.98 7.80
C THR A 54 -2.47 1.62 6.42
N ILE A 55 -2.15 2.91 6.29
CA ILE A 55 -2.16 3.62 5.01
C ILE A 55 -1.15 2.98 4.03
N SER A 56 0.05 2.62 4.50
CA SER A 56 1.04 1.92 3.68
C SER A 56 0.51 0.57 3.17
N ALA A 57 -0.13 -0.23 4.03
CA ALA A 57 -0.76 -1.48 3.62
C ALA A 57 -1.83 -1.28 2.53
N VAL A 58 -2.73 -0.32 2.73
CA VAL A 58 -3.80 -0.01 1.77
C VAL A 58 -3.24 0.48 0.43
N ARG A 59 -2.18 1.28 0.43
CA ARG A 59 -1.50 1.73 -0.79
C ARG A 59 -0.83 0.58 -1.53
N ALA A 60 -0.26 -0.39 -0.81
CA ALA A 60 0.31 -1.59 -1.41
C ALA A 60 -0.80 -2.45 -2.05
N GLU A 61 -1.94 -2.63 -1.38
CA GLU A 61 -3.12 -3.32 -1.91
C GLU A 61 -3.68 -2.60 -3.16
N ALA A 62 -3.74 -1.25 -3.16
CA ALA A 62 -4.14 -0.48 -4.33
C ALA A 62 -3.18 -0.68 -5.52
N SER A 63 -1.87 -0.75 -5.26
CA SER A 63 -0.87 -1.02 -6.31
C SER A 63 -1.07 -2.39 -6.96
N VAL A 64 -1.49 -3.38 -6.18
CA VAL A 64 -1.86 -4.71 -6.67
C VAL A 64 -3.09 -4.64 -7.58
N SER A 65 -4.17 -3.99 -7.13
CA SER A 65 -5.40 -3.87 -7.93
C SER A 65 -5.17 -3.18 -9.27
N GLU A 66 -4.30 -2.16 -9.31
CA GLU A 66 -3.93 -1.48 -10.56
C GLU A 66 -3.11 -2.38 -11.50
N LEU A 67 -2.20 -3.19 -10.95
CA LEU A 67 -1.46 -4.18 -11.74
C LEU A 67 -2.37 -5.28 -12.30
N GLU A 68 -3.35 -5.74 -11.53
CA GLU A 68 -4.36 -6.72 -11.98
C GLU A 68 -5.25 -6.16 -13.07
N ASN A 69 -5.67 -4.90 -12.94
CA ASN A 69 -6.40 -4.20 -13.98
C ASN A 69 -5.56 -4.09 -15.26
N LEU A 70 -4.28 -3.73 -15.15
CA LEU A 70 -3.34 -3.71 -16.28
C LEU A 70 -3.21 -5.09 -16.94
N GLU A 71 -3.04 -6.16 -16.16
CA GLU A 71 -3.01 -7.54 -16.66
C GLU A 71 -4.29 -7.90 -17.42
N GLY A 72 -5.45 -7.60 -16.82
CA GLY A 72 -6.77 -7.82 -17.42
C GLY A 72 -6.95 -7.07 -18.74
N ARG A 73 -6.52 -5.80 -18.82
CA ARG A 73 -6.50 -5.03 -20.07
C ARG A 73 -5.68 -5.74 -21.15
N HIS A 74 -4.49 -6.25 -20.81
CA HIS A 74 -3.66 -6.97 -21.77
C HIS A 74 -4.24 -8.33 -22.20
N LEU A 75 -4.84 -9.07 -21.27
CA LEU A 75 -5.54 -10.33 -21.57
C LEU A 75 -6.73 -10.13 -22.52
N SER A 76 -7.43 -9.00 -22.40
CA SER A 76 -8.58 -8.66 -23.23
C SER A 76 -8.23 -8.18 -24.65
N LEU A 77 -6.94 -7.97 -24.97
CA LEU A 77 -6.53 -7.54 -26.30
C LEU A 77 -6.79 -8.65 -27.33
N ALA A 78 -7.33 -8.28 -28.50
CA ALA A 78 -7.46 -9.21 -29.63
C ALA A 78 -6.11 -9.84 -30.04
N THR A 79 -5.01 -9.15 -29.74
CA THR A 79 -3.63 -9.53 -30.03
C THR A 79 -2.98 -10.39 -28.94
N ALA A 80 -3.70 -10.77 -27.87
CA ALA A 80 -3.15 -11.52 -26.73
C ALA A 80 -2.53 -12.87 -27.12
N HIS A 81 -2.94 -13.46 -28.25
CA HIS A 81 -2.39 -14.70 -28.74
C HIS A 81 -0.97 -14.56 -29.34
N PHE A 82 -0.54 -13.35 -29.72
CA PHE A 82 0.79 -13.16 -30.28
C PHE A 82 1.88 -13.41 -29.22
N PRO A 83 2.98 -14.10 -29.55
CA PRO A 83 4.03 -14.45 -28.58
C PRO A 83 4.60 -13.25 -27.82
N SER A 84 4.77 -12.10 -28.51
CA SER A 84 5.27 -10.87 -27.91
C SER A 84 4.31 -10.26 -26.88
N VAL A 85 3.00 -10.37 -27.11
CA VAL A 85 1.97 -9.88 -26.18
C VAL A 85 1.81 -10.85 -25.02
N ARG A 86 1.84 -12.16 -25.28
CA ARG A 86 1.82 -13.20 -24.24
C ARG A 86 2.98 -13.08 -23.27
N ALA A 87 4.21 -12.92 -23.77
CA ALA A 87 5.38 -12.69 -22.92
C ALA A 87 5.24 -11.44 -22.03
N ARG A 88 4.53 -10.41 -22.50
CA ARG A 88 4.22 -9.23 -21.68
C ARG A 88 3.17 -9.52 -20.62
N ILE A 89 2.10 -10.23 -20.97
CA ILE A 89 1.09 -10.68 -20.00
C ILE A 89 1.78 -11.48 -18.89
N ASP A 90 2.64 -12.44 -19.24
CA ASP A 90 3.38 -13.26 -18.27
C ASP A 90 4.28 -12.41 -17.35
N LEU A 91 4.95 -11.39 -17.91
CA LEU A 91 5.76 -10.45 -17.14
C LEU A 91 4.91 -9.60 -16.18
N ILE A 92 3.76 -9.10 -16.63
CA ILE A 92 2.83 -8.34 -15.78
C ILE A 92 2.30 -9.25 -14.67
N GLY A 93 1.86 -10.47 -14.99
CA GLY A 93 1.39 -11.44 -14.00
C GLY A 93 2.45 -11.82 -12.97
N SER A 94 3.73 -11.92 -13.38
CA SER A 94 4.85 -12.10 -12.44
C SER A 94 4.97 -10.93 -11.46
N ARG A 95 4.80 -9.70 -11.94
CA ARG A 95 4.81 -8.50 -11.11
C ARG A 95 3.58 -8.41 -10.20
N VAL A 96 2.39 -8.80 -10.67
CA VAL A 96 1.17 -8.92 -9.84
C VAL A 96 1.44 -9.85 -8.65
N ARG A 97 1.97 -11.05 -8.91
CA ARG A 97 2.31 -12.01 -7.83
C ARG A 97 3.31 -11.44 -6.84
N LYS A 98 4.34 -10.74 -7.32
CA LYS A 98 5.34 -10.09 -6.45
C LYS A 98 4.76 -8.91 -5.66
N ALA A 99 3.93 -8.08 -6.28
CA ALA A 99 3.25 -6.98 -5.61
C ALA A 99 2.28 -7.49 -4.54
N ARG A 100 1.55 -8.59 -4.81
CA ARG A 100 0.70 -9.27 -3.81
C ARG A 100 1.49 -9.71 -2.58
N LEU A 101 2.68 -10.30 -2.78
CA LEU A 101 3.56 -10.66 -1.67
C LEU A 101 3.94 -9.43 -0.83
N HIS A 102 4.26 -8.31 -1.48
CA HIS A 102 4.58 -7.07 -0.78
C HIS A 102 3.38 -6.47 -0.05
N ALA A 103 2.19 -6.49 -0.65
CA ALA A 103 0.95 -6.04 -0.01
C ALA A 103 0.61 -6.88 1.23
N VAL A 104 0.74 -8.21 1.15
CA VAL A 104 0.57 -9.11 2.30
C VAL A 104 1.55 -8.79 3.41
N ARG A 105 2.83 -8.53 3.08
CA ARG A 105 3.83 -8.11 4.07
C ARG A 105 3.47 -6.78 4.71
N ALA A 106 3.11 -5.78 3.91
CA ALA A 106 2.71 -4.46 4.41
C ALA A 106 1.51 -4.59 5.38
N ARG A 107 0.53 -5.42 5.02
CA ARG A 107 -0.62 -5.70 5.86
C ARG A 107 -0.26 -6.40 7.16
N ALA A 108 0.61 -7.41 7.11
CA ALA A 108 1.07 -8.10 8.31
C ALA A 108 1.78 -7.15 9.30
N HIS A 109 2.59 -6.21 8.80
CA HIS A 109 3.23 -5.23 9.66
C HIS A 109 2.25 -4.18 10.22
N ALA A 110 1.25 -3.76 9.43
CA ALA A 110 0.19 -2.89 9.91
C ALA A 110 -0.67 -3.55 11.01
N ASP A 111 -1.06 -4.81 10.79
CA ASP A 111 -1.83 -5.58 11.76
C ASP A 111 -1.01 -5.83 13.04
N ALA A 112 0.29 -6.13 12.91
CA ALA A 112 1.19 -6.25 14.06
C ALA A 112 1.30 -4.94 14.86
N ALA A 113 1.46 -3.79 14.19
CA ALA A 113 1.46 -2.48 14.84
C ALA A 113 0.15 -2.21 15.58
N ALA A 114 -1.00 -2.52 14.96
CA ALA A 114 -2.31 -2.37 15.58
C ALA A 114 -2.45 -3.26 16.83
N LEU A 115 -2.05 -4.53 16.75
CA LEU A 115 -2.08 -5.45 17.89
C LEU A 115 -1.17 -5.00 19.04
N MET A 116 0.04 -4.52 18.74
CA MET A 116 0.96 -3.97 19.74
C MET A 116 0.38 -2.73 20.42
N PHE A 117 -0.26 -1.85 19.65
CA PHE A 117 -0.90 -0.65 20.19
C PHE A 117 -2.11 -0.99 21.08
N LEU A 118 -2.93 -1.97 20.68
CA LEU A 118 -4.12 -2.41 21.41
C LEU A 118 -3.79 -3.26 22.65
N GLY A 119 -2.75 -4.10 22.57
CA GLY A 119 -2.31 -4.98 23.66
C GLY A 119 -1.70 -4.24 24.85
N GLY A 120 -1.52 -2.93 24.73
CA GLY A 120 -0.87 -2.10 25.74
C GLY A 120 0.66 -2.26 25.68
N MET A 121 1.34 -1.14 25.91
CA MET A 121 2.79 -0.95 25.83
C MET A 121 3.56 -1.71 26.96
N ALA A 122 2.97 -2.73 27.60
CA ALA A 122 3.45 -3.26 28.88
C ALA A 122 4.41 -4.46 28.76
N HIS A 123 4.53 -5.11 27.59
CA HIS A 123 5.25 -6.38 27.45
C HIS A 123 6.36 -6.40 26.38
N HIS A 124 6.77 -5.24 25.86
CA HIS A 124 7.86 -5.19 24.89
C HIS A 124 9.20 -4.79 25.54
N PRO A 125 10.28 -5.55 25.31
CA PRO A 125 11.62 -5.11 25.69
C PRO A 125 12.04 -3.96 24.76
N GLY A 126 11.79 -2.72 25.19
CA GLY A 126 12.07 -1.48 24.45
C GLY A 126 11.01 -0.41 24.67
N SER A 127 11.25 0.82 24.18
CA SER A 127 10.17 1.84 24.10
C SER A 127 9.11 1.31 23.14
N PRO A 128 7.87 1.06 23.57
CA PRO A 128 6.93 0.34 22.71
C PRO A 128 6.47 1.20 21.52
N LEU A 129 6.75 2.51 21.55
CA LEU A 129 6.64 3.41 20.41
C LEU A 129 7.68 3.11 19.33
N GLU A 130 8.91 2.75 19.70
CA GLU A 130 9.94 2.35 18.74
C GLU A 130 9.59 1.01 18.06
N GLY A 131 8.93 0.11 18.79
CA GLY A 131 8.34 -1.09 18.20
C GLY A 131 7.30 -0.76 17.13
N LEU A 132 6.36 0.14 17.43
CA LEU A 132 5.37 0.61 16.45
C LEU A 132 6.04 1.25 15.23
N LYS A 133 7.03 2.12 15.43
CA LYS A 133 7.76 2.80 14.35
C LYS A 133 8.42 1.80 13.42
N ARG A 134 9.10 0.79 13.97
CA ARG A 134 9.72 -0.28 13.17
C ARG A 134 8.69 -1.01 12.29
N HIS A 135 7.52 -1.35 12.83
CA HIS A 135 6.47 -1.98 12.03
C HIS A 135 5.91 -1.05 10.94
N ALA A 136 5.74 0.24 11.24
CA ALA A 136 5.32 1.22 10.25
C ALA A 136 6.35 1.39 9.12
N GLU A 137 7.64 1.49 9.45
CA GLU A 137 8.74 1.55 8.48
C GLU A 137 8.77 0.29 7.59
N GLN A 138 8.58 -0.90 8.17
CA GLN A 138 8.52 -2.15 7.40
C GLN A 138 7.29 -2.20 6.47
N ALA A 139 6.14 -1.69 6.93
CA ALA A 139 4.95 -1.58 6.09
C ALA A 139 5.17 -0.60 4.92
N GLU A 140 5.82 0.54 5.18
CA GLU A 140 6.20 1.51 4.16
C GLU A 140 7.19 0.95 3.14
N GLN A 141 8.26 0.27 3.59
CA GLN A 141 9.21 -0.38 2.69
C GLN A 141 8.53 -1.41 1.78
N ALA A 142 7.63 -2.23 2.33
CA ALA A 142 6.85 -3.17 1.53
C ALA A 142 5.92 -2.45 0.54
N GLN A 143 5.31 -1.33 0.95
CA GLN A 143 4.50 -0.50 0.06
C GLN A 143 5.31 0.10 -1.09
N ILE A 144 6.51 0.64 -0.84
CA ILE A 144 7.40 1.18 -1.88
C ILE A 144 7.71 0.10 -2.92
N LEU A 145 8.06 -1.12 -2.48
CA LEU A 145 8.35 -2.24 -3.39
C LEU A 145 7.14 -2.64 -4.25
N ALA A 146 5.92 -2.56 -3.72
CA ALA A 146 4.71 -2.81 -4.51
C ALA A 146 4.47 -1.68 -5.53
N SER A 147 4.66 -0.42 -5.12
CA SER A 147 4.50 0.75 -5.98
C SER A 147 5.54 0.79 -7.12
N ASP A 148 6.80 0.44 -6.85
CA ASP A 148 7.86 0.36 -7.87
C ASP A 148 7.50 -0.62 -9.01
N LEU A 149 6.88 -1.76 -8.68
CA LEU A 149 6.44 -2.74 -9.66
C LEU A 149 5.33 -2.19 -10.57
N LEU A 150 4.42 -1.40 -10.00
CA LEU A 150 3.37 -0.69 -10.76
C LEU A 150 4.01 0.37 -11.65
N ASP A 151 4.87 1.22 -11.11
CA ASP A 151 5.51 2.33 -11.84
C ASP A 151 6.35 1.83 -13.02
N ILE A 152 7.13 0.76 -12.83
CA ILE A 152 7.88 0.12 -13.91
C ILE A 152 6.92 -0.39 -15.01
N SER A 153 5.79 -0.99 -14.62
CA SER A 153 4.83 -1.54 -15.57
C SER A 153 4.12 -0.45 -16.38
N LEU A 154 3.70 0.63 -15.73
CA LEU A 154 3.12 1.80 -16.39
C LEU A 154 4.13 2.52 -17.29
N ALA A 155 5.39 2.64 -16.86
CA ALA A 155 6.44 3.25 -17.68
C ALA A 155 6.70 2.46 -18.96
N LEU A 156 6.66 1.12 -18.89
CA LEU A 156 6.78 0.26 -20.07
C LEU A 156 5.58 0.42 -21.02
N GLU A 157 4.36 0.45 -20.50
CA GLU A 157 3.13 0.67 -21.31
C GLU A 157 3.18 1.99 -22.09
N ARG A 158 3.63 3.09 -21.45
CA ARG A 158 3.79 4.41 -22.09
C ARG A 158 4.87 4.41 -23.18
N ARG A 159 6.01 3.77 -22.93
CA ARG A 159 7.12 3.66 -23.91
C ARG A 159 6.70 2.88 -25.15
N GLU A 160 5.81 1.92 -25.02
CA GLU A 160 5.34 1.14 -26.16
C GLU A 160 4.27 1.89 -26.95
N SER A 161 3.31 2.48 -26.26
CA SER A 161 2.28 3.33 -26.89
C SER A 161 2.91 4.44 -27.74
N SER A 162 3.97 5.08 -27.25
CA SER A 162 4.71 6.11 -28.02
C SER A 162 5.45 5.55 -29.25
N ARG A 163 5.99 4.33 -29.20
CA ARG A 163 6.62 3.68 -30.37
C ARG A 163 5.62 3.38 -31.47
N PHE A 164 4.41 2.96 -31.12
CA PHE A 164 3.36 2.70 -32.10
C PHE A 164 2.78 3.98 -32.68
N SER A 165 2.66 5.05 -31.88
CA SER A 165 2.21 6.37 -32.37
C SER A 165 3.20 7.03 -33.34
N ARG A 166 4.51 6.74 -33.26
CA ARG A 166 5.54 7.28 -34.17
C ARG A 166 5.68 6.54 -35.50
N ARG A 167 5.05 5.36 -35.63
CA ARG A 167 5.13 4.49 -36.81
C ARG A 167 3.88 4.56 -37.70
N ARG A 168 2.89 5.36 -37.31
CA ARG A 168 1.75 5.78 -38.14
C ARG A 168 2.02 7.18 -38.66
#